data_AF-R1CDU4-F1
#
_entry.id   AF-R1CDU4-F1
#
_cell.length_a   1.000
_cell.length_b   1.000
_cell.length_c   1.000
_cell.angle_alpha   90.00
_cell.angle_beta   90.00
_cell.angle_gamma   90.00
#
_symmetry.space_group_name_H-M   'P 1'
#
loop_
_entity.id
_entity.type
_entity.pdbx_description
1 polymer ?
#
loop_
_entity_poly.entity_id
_entity_poly.type
_entity_poly.pdbx_seq_one_letter_code
_entity_poly.pdbx_strand_id
1 'polypeptide(L)'
;MAFTCPLACNVCTFDCANKHEHCDAWARGENGTLAIYSNESACVNNADYMMSNCATSCGLCHHECVDSKKECAGFAALGECDANPLYMNVHCPVSCGTCKSACKDANGDCPSWSRDGGCVDNPNYMYLNCPQSCGVCDEQLGCSDKNDECAAWAEKGECHGNANYMARECPSSCGLCKTVCIDHAELCKAWAADSECEENMGFMHKTCPLSCGICARIEEGSGKDEL
;
A
#
# COMPACT_ATOMS: atom_id res chain seq x y z
N MET A 1 -31.57 5.53 1.61
CA MET A 1 -31.42 4.69 0.41
C MET A 1 -30.02 4.13 0.52
N ALA A 2 -29.92 2.84 0.86
CA ALA A 2 -28.63 2.17 1.00
C ALA A 2 -28.06 1.95 -0.39
N PHE A 3 -26.81 2.34 -0.62
CA PHE A 3 -26.09 2.01 -1.84
C PHE A 3 -25.84 0.51 -1.82
N THR A 4 -26.74 -0.26 -2.42
CA THR A 4 -26.53 -1.68 -2.69
C THR A 4 -25.52 -1.78 -3.81
N CYS A 5 -24.28 -2.15 -3.49
CA CYS A 5 -23.33 -2.64 -4.49
C CYS A 5 -23.94 -3.89 -5.15
N PRO A 6 -23.99 -4.00 -6.49
CA PRO A 6 -24.63 -5.13 -7.13
C PRO A 6 -23.98 -6.44 -6.71
N LEU A 7 -24.82 -7.39 -6.30
CA LEU A 7 -24.59 -8.78 -5.91
C LEU A 7 -23.88 -9.66 -6.98
N ALA A 8 -22.98 -9.11 -7.79
CA ALA A 8 -22.43 -9.79 -8.97
C ALA A 8 -20.89 -9.94 -9.00
N CYS A 9 -20.13 -9.21 -8.19
CA CYS A 9 -18.66 -9.37 -8.19
C CYS A 9 -18.21 -10.43 -7.19
N ASN A 10 -18.49 -11.69 -7.52
CA ASN A 10 -17.95 -12.86 -6.84
C ASN A 10 -16.45 -13.09 -7.14
N VAL A 11 -15.67 -12.00 -7.23
CA VAL A 11 -14.30 -12.03 -7.71
C VAL A 11 -13.49 -10.98 -6.96
N CYS A 12 -12.82 -11.44 -5.90
CA CYS A 12 -11.70 -10.76 -5.22
C CYS A 12 -10.44 -10.65 -6.12
N THR A 13 -10.55 -10.78 -7.45
CA THR A 13 -9.50 -10.44 -8.41
C THR A 13 -9.81 -9.07 -9.01
N PHE A 14 -9.86 -8.07 -8.14
CA PHE A 14 -9.96 -6.69 -8.56
C PHE A 14 -8.57 -6.24 -9.02
N ASP A 15 -8.40 -6.09 -10.34
CA ASP A 15 -7.20 -5.50 -10.91
C ASP A 15 -7.20 -4.00 -10.59
N CYS A 16 -6.36 -3.59 -9.64
CA CYS A 16 -6.29 -2.23 -9.13
C CYS A 16 -5.62 -1.29 -10.14
N ALA A 17 -6.34 -0.99 -11.23
CA ALA A 17 -5.81 -0.19 -12.32
C ALA A 17 -6.90 0.61 -13.04
N ASN A 18 -6.48 1.73 -13.62
CA ASN A 18 -7.22 2.37 -14.69
C ASN A 18 -6.87 1.67 -16.01
N LYS A 19 -7.89 1.16 -16.70
CA LYS A 19 -7.79 0.50 -18.01
C LYS A 19 -8.15 1.44 -19.16
N HIS A 20 -8.53 2.68 -18.86
CA HIS A 20 -8.90 3.68 -19.85
C HIS A 20 -8.19 5.02 -19.59
N GLU A 21 -7.72 5.69 -20.63
CA GLU A 21 -6.95 6.94 -20.57
C GLU A 21 -7.73 8.13 -19.99
N HIS A 22 -9.06 8.09 -20.07
CA HIS A 22 -9.96 9.15 -19.60
C HIS A 22 -10.55 8.92 -18.20
N CYS A 23 -10.11 7.89 -17.47
CA CYS A 23 -10.63 7.59 -16.14
C CYS A 23 -10.56 8.78 -15.18
N ASP A 24 -9.45 9.54 -15.18
CA ASP A 24 -9.31 10.73 -14.35
C ASP A 24 -10.26 11.86 -14.74
N ALA A 25 -10.60 11.98 -16.03
CA ALA A 25 -11.55 12.99 -16.49
C ALA A 25 -12.98 12.62 -16.05
N TRP A 26 -13.34 11.35 -16.18
CA TRP A 26 -14.68 10.85 -15.84
C TRP A 26 -14.93 10.74 -14.34
N ALA A 27 -13.89 10.53 -13.55
CA ALA A 27 -14.00 10.44 -12.10
C ALA A 27 -14.15 11.80 -11.40
N ARG A 28 -13.76 12.93 -12.01
CA ARG A 28 -13.85 14.23 -11.34
C ARG A 28 -15.30 14.70 -11.20
N GLY A 29 -15.70 15.06 -9.97
CA GLY A 29 -16.86 15.93 -9.74
C GLY A 29 -16.49 17.40 -9.89
N GLU A 30 -17.49 18.29 -10.05
CA GLU A 30 -17.24 19.74 -10.07
C GLU A 30 -16.52 20.21 -8.78
N ASN A 31 -15.47 21.03 -8.94
CA ASN A 31 -14.66 21.62 -7.85
C ASN A 31 -13.83 20.66 -6.98
N GLY A 32 -13.51 19.45 -7.44
CA GLY A 32 -12.52 18.59 -6.77
C GLY A 32 -13.07 17.82 -5.55
N THR A 33 -14.39 17.75 -5.40
CA THR A 33 -15.01 16.72 -4.55
C THR A 33 -14.66 15.33 -5.05
N LEU A 34 -14.38 14.41 -4.12
CA LEU A 34 -14.19 12.98 -4.38
C LEU A 34 -15.27 12.44 -5.33
N ALA A 35 -14.80 11.71 -6.34
CA ALA A 35 -15.59 11.14 -7.42
C ALA A 35 -16.88 10.47 -6.93
N ILE A 36 -16.72 9.53 -6.00
CA ILE A 36 -17.77 8.71 -5.39
C ILE A 36 -18.86 9.48 -4.64
N TYR A 37 -18.65 10.77 -4.32
CA TYR A 37 -19.62 11.61 -3.63
C TYR A 37 -20.25 12.69 -4.53
N SER A 38 -19.86 12.73 -5.80
CA SER A 38 -20.47 13.61 -6.80
C SER A 38 -21.38 12.81 -7.72
N ASN A 39 -22.68 13.11 -7.69
CA ASN A 39 -23.66 12.51 -8.61
C ASN A 39 -23.39 12.83 -10.10
N GLU A 40 -22.53 13.82 -10.35
CA GLU A 40 -22.10 14.22 -11.69
C GLU A 40 -20.91 13.39 -12.19
N SER A 41 -20.16 12.74 -11.29
CA SER A 41 -19.07 11.87 -11.67
C SER A 41 -19.59 10.56 -12.27
N ALA A 42 -18.82 10.03 -13.22
CA ALA A 42 -19.08 8.70 -13.77
C ALA A 42 -18.97 7.60 -12.70
N CYS A 43 -18.22 7.84 -11.62
CA CYS A 43 -18.07 6.86 -10.54
C CYS A 43 -19.38 6.62 -9.79
N VAL A 44 -20.33 7.58 -9.84
CA VAL A 44 -21.66 7.45 -9.23
C VAL A 44 -22.71 7.11 -10.28
N ASN A 45 -22.75 7.83 -11.40
CA ASN A 45 -23.82 7.67 -12.39
C ASN A 45 -23.55 6.61 -13.47
N ASN A 46 -22.32 6.06 -13.53
CA ASN A 46 -21.91 4.96 -14.40
C ASN A 46 -20.98 4.00 -13.63
N ALA A 47 -21.38 3.67 -12.40
CA ALA A 47 -20.56 2.95 -11.43
C ALA A 47 -20.06 1.60 -11.96
N ASP A 48 -20.89 0.81 -12.64
CA ASP A 48 -20.49 -0.52 -13.14
C ASP A 48 -19.30 -0.47 -14.10
N TYR A 49 -19.34 0.47 -15.05
CA TYR A 49 -18.25 0.66 -16.01
C TYR A 49 -16.99 1.20 -15.31
N MET A 50 -17.18 2.18 -14.45
CA MET A 50 -16.08 2.85 -13.76
C MET A 50 -15.40 1.97 -12.72
N MET A 51 -16.12 1.10 -12.02
CA MET A 51 -15.55 0.10 -11.12
C MET A 51 -14.66 -0.89 -11.89
N SER A 52 -15.07 -1.29 -13.08
CA SER A 52 -14.35 -2.30 -13.87
C SER A 52 -13.13 -1.74 -14.62
N ASN A 53 -13.13 -0.44 -14.93
CA ASN A 53 -12.15 0.18 -15.83
C ASN A 53 -11.40 1.36 -15.23
N CYS A 54 -11.86 1.96 -14.14
CA CYS A 54 -11.35 3.20 -13.59
C CYS A 54 -11.19 3.15 -12.06
N ALA A 55 -10.71 2.00 -11.58
CA ALA A 55 -10.61 1.66 -10.17
C ALA A 55 -9.86 2.70 -9.35
N THR A 56 -8.68 3.11 -9.82
CA THR A 56 -7.83 4.06 -9.08
C THR A 56 -8.36 5.49 -9.21
N SER A 57 -8.88 5.91 -10.36
CA SER A 57 -9.48 7.26 -10.50
C SER A 57 -10.75 7.43 -9.66
N CYS A 58 -11.55 6.38 -9.51
CA CYS A 58 -12.72 6.41 -8.62
C CYS A 58 -12.37 6.25 -7.15
N GLY A 59 -11.09 6.04 -6.81
CA GLY A 59 -10.67 5.86 -5.42
C GLY A 59 -11.17 4.55 -4.81
N LEU A 60 -11.40 3.53 -5.64
CA LEU A 60 -11.77 2.19 -5.18
C LEU A 60 -10.53 1.44 -4.68
N CYS A 61 -9.35 1.79 -5.19
CA CYS A 61 -8.09 1.22 -4.75
C CYS A 61 -6.90 2.15 -5.07
N HIS A 62 -5.72 1.82 -4.55
CA HIS A 62 -4.46 2.50 -4.87
C HIS A 62 -3.31 1.51 -5.14
N HIS A 63 -2.30 1.95 -5.93
CA HIS A 63 -1.11 1.16 -6.29
C HIS A 63 0.12 1.53 -5.44
N GLU A 64 0.28 2.82 -5.15
CA GLU A 64 1.34 3.33 -4.27
C GLU A 64 0.79 3.44 -2.86
N CYS A 65 1.43 2.76 -1.91
CA CYS A 65 0.98 2.86 -0.54
C CYS A 65 1.70 3.96 0.24
N VAL A 66 1.39 5.20 -0.05
CA VAL A 66 1.99 6.35 0.62
C VAL A 66 0.91 7.34 1.01
N ASP A 67 1.10 7.97 2.16
CA ASP A 67 0.27 9.12 2.53
C ASP A 67 0.59 10.29 1.60
N SER A 68 -0.41 10.68 0.81
CA SER A 68 -0.31 11.78 -0.16
C SER A 68 -0.53 13.16 0.47
N LYS A 69 -1.01 13.22 1.71
CA LYS A 69 -1.31 14.46 2.45
C LYS A 69 -0.50 14.52 3.74
N LYS A 70 -0.05 15.72 4.11
CA LYS A 70 0.72 15.93 5.35
C LYS A 70 -0.17 15.75 6.59
N GLU A 71 -1.46 15.98 6.40
CA GLU A 71 -2.49 15.94 7.43
C GLU A 71 -2.98 14.52 7.74
N CYS A 72 -2.52 13.49 7.00
CA CYS A 72 -2.99 12.11 7.14
C CYS A 72 -2.94 11.59 8.59
N ALA A 73 -1.84 11.87 9.31
CA ALA A 73 -1.72 11.49 10.72
C ALA A 73 -2.78 12.16 11.60
N GLY A 74 -3.08 13.44 11.34
CA GLY A 74 -4.10 14.20 12.06
C GLY A 74 -5.52 13.71 11.74
N PHE A 75 -5.81 13.45 10.47
CA PHE A 75 -7.09 12.89 10.03
C PHE A 75 -7.32 11.49 10.60
N ALA A 76 -6.31 10.62 10.59
CA ALA A 76 -6.41 9.30 11.21
C ALA A 76 -6.68 9.41 12.72
N ALA A 77 -6.00 10.33 13.43
CA ALA A 77 -6.25 10.57 14.85
C ALA A 77 -7.66 11.10 15.16
N LEU A 78 -8.30 11.78 14.19
CA LEU A 78 -9.69 12.25 14.29
C LEU A 78 -10.73 11.18 13.94
N GLY A 79 -10.31 9.96 13.58
CA GLY A 79 -11.22 8.86 13.22
C GLY A 79 -11.71 8.90 11.77
N GLU A 80 -11.06 9.70 10.90
CA GLU A 80 -11.44 9.82 9.49
C GLU A 80 -11.31 8.50 8.72
N CYS A 81 -10.47 7.57 9.18
CA CYS A 81 -10.34 6.23 8.58
C CYS A 81 -11.64 5.43 8.65
N ASP A 82 -12.47 5.66 9.68
CA ASP A 82 -13.76 4.99 9.87
C ASP A 82 -14.90 5.85 9.32
N ALA A 83 -14.83 7.17 9.49
CA ALA A 83 -15.86 8.10 9.06
C ALA A 83 -15.86 8.35 7.53
N ASN A 84 -14.68 8.37 6.92
CA ASN A 84 -14.43 8.67 5.51
C ASN A 84 -13.42 7.67 4.89
N PRO A 85 -13.69 6.35 4.96
CA PRO A 85 -12.73 5.31 4.60
C PRO A 85 -12.26 5.40 3.16
N LEU A 86 -13.13 5.83 2.23
CA LEU A 86 -12.78 5.89 0.81
C LEU A 86 -11.79 7.02 0.49
N TYR A 87 -11.98 8.20 1.08
CA TYR A 87 -10.98 9.28 0.96
C TYR A 87 -9.65 8.85 1.57
N MET A 88 -9.73 8.27 2.76
CA MET A 88 -8.56 7.98 3.55
C MET A 88 -7.76 6.80 2.99
N ASN A 89 -8.41 5.77 2.44
CA ASN A 89 -7.71 4.67 1.79
C ASN A 89 -6.93 5.12 0.54
N VAL A 90 -7.42 6.13 -0.17
CA VAL A 90 -6.75 6.63 -1.38
C VAL A 90 -5.64 7.61 -1.03
N HIS A 91 -5.88 8.50 -0.07
CA HIS A 91 -4.97 9.60 0.21
C HIS A 91 -4.06 9.39 1.41
N CYS A 92 -4.46 8.53 2.33
CA CYS A 92 -3.83 8.28 3.63
C CYS A 92 -3.76 6.78 4.00
N PRO A 93 -3.42 5.87 3.06
CA PRO A 93 -3.48 4.43 3.31
C PRO A 93 -2.51 3.96 4.41
N VAL A 94 -1.39 4.66 4.62
CA VAL A 94 -0.42 4.31 5.66
C VAL A 94 -0.95 4.74 7.02
N SER A 95 -1.41 5.99 7.14
CA SER A 95 -2.01 6.50 8.38
C SER A 95 -3.24 5.72 8.84
N CYS A 96 -4.03 5.19 7.90
CA CYS A 96 -5.18 4.33 8.22
C CYS A 96 -4.86 2.87 8.45
N GLY A 97 -3.60 2.46 8.26
CA GLY A 97 -3.19 1.08 8.42
C GLY A 97 -3.70 0.15 7.31
N THR A 98 -4.15 0.69 6.19
CA THR A 98 -4.44 -0.05 4.94
C THR A 98 -3.16 -0.68 4.37
N CYS A 99 -1.99 -0.19 4.78
CA CYS A 99 -0.73 -0.83 4.51
C CYS A 99 0.19 -0.86 5.71
N LYS A 100 1.18 -1.74 5.62
CA LYS A 100 2.23 -1.89 6.60
C LYS A 100 3.56 -1.46 6.00
N SER A 101 4.37 -0.74 6.77
CA SER A 101 5.78 -0.60 6.44
C SER A 101 6.48 -1.94 6.67
N ALA A 102 6.93 -2.54 5.58
CA ALA A 102 7.67 -3.79 5.57
C ALA A 102 9.10 -3.52 5.09
N CYS A 103 10.04 -4.20 5.71
CA CYS A 103 11.39 -4.29 5.18
C CYS A 103 11.46 -5.54 4.30
N LYS A 104 11.71 -5.35 3.01
CA LYS A 104 11.79 -6.43 2.01
C LYS A 104 13.00 -6.25 1.13
N ASP A 105 13.42 -7.33 0.51
CA ASP A 105 14.44 -7.29 -0.52
C ASP A 105 14.00 -6.42 -1.72
N ALA A 106 14.97 -5.73 -2.31
CA ALA A 106 14.79 -4.90 -3.49
C ALA A 106 14.88 -5.70 -4.79
N ASN A 107 15.43 -6.92 -4.74
CA ASN A 107 15.66 -7.77 -5.91
C ASN A 107 15.27 -9.24 -5.61
N GLY A 108 14.61 -9.90 -6.58
CA GLY A 108 14.23 -11.31 -6.48
C GLY A 108 15.41 -12.28 -6.37
N ASP A 109 16.62 -11.88 -6.78
CA ASP A 109 17.85 -12.69 -6.66
C ASP A 109 18.49 -12.64 -5.27
N CYS A 110 18.02 -11.75 -4.38
CA CYS A 110 18.57 -11.59 -3.04
C CYS A 110 18.70 -12.89 -2.22
N PRO A 111 17.74 -13.85 -2.26
CA PRO A 111 17.89 -15.14 -1.59
C PRO A 111 19.08 -15.95 -2.12
N SER A 112 19.33 -15.92 -3.43
CA SER A 112 20.47 -16.61 -4.05
C SER A 112 21.78 -15.91 -3.69
N TRP A 113 21.86 -14.59 -3.83
CA TRP A 113 23.06 -13.84 -3.47
C TRP A 113 23.42 -13.96 -1.99
N SER A 114 22.43 -13.99 -1.11
CA SER A 114 22.65 -14.23 0.33
C SER A 114 23.24 -15.63 0.57
N ARG A 115 22.64 -16.68 -0.02
CA ARG A 115 23.14 -18.06 0.07
C ARG A 115 24.57 -18.20 -0.45
N ASP A 116 24.90 -17.47 -1.52
CA ASP A 116 26.19 -17.55 -2.19
C ASP A 116 27.27 -16.68 -1.50
N GLY A 117 26.99 -16.15 -0.30
CA GLY A 117 27.95 -15.42 0.52
C GLY A 117 27.90 -13.90 0.41
N GLY A 118 26.96 -13.35 -0.39
CA GLY A 118 26.87 -11.92 -0.67
C GLY A 118 26.79 -11.06 0.59
N CYS A 119 26.06 -11.50 1.63
CA CYS A 119 25.95 -10.74 2.89
C CYS A 119 27.27 -10.62 3.66
N VAL A 120 28.26 -11.45 3.34
CA VAL A 120 29.62 -11.43 3.91
C VAL A 120 30.59 -10.74 2.96
N ASP A 121 30.51 -11.07 1.67
CA ASP A 121 31.47 -10.62 0.65
C ASP A 121 31.20 -9.18 0.17
N ASN A 122 29.93 -8.75 0.18
CA ASN A 122 29.50 -7.40 -0.20
C ASN A 122 28.41 -6.87 0.76
N PRO A 123 28.72 -6.73 2.06
CA PRO A 123 27.73 -6.51 3.11
C PRO A 123 26.97 -5.19 2.94
N ASN A 124 27.65 -4.10 2.58
CA ASN A 124 26.99 -2.78 2.46
C ASN A 124 25.94 -2.77 1.34
N TYR A 125 26.26 -3.32 0.17
CA TYR A 125 25.29 -3.44 -0.91
C TYR A 125 24.12 -4.32 -0.48
N MET A 126 24.43 -5.46 0.13
CA MET A 126 23.43 -6.44 0.51
C MET A 126 22.53 -5.99 1.66
N TYR A 127 23.01 -5.19 2.61
CA TYR A 127 22.15 -4.63 3.66
C TYR A 127 21.18 -3.58 3.12
N LEU A 128 21.55 -2.86 2.07
CA LEU A 128 20.69 -1.84 1.47
C LEU A 128 19.71 -2.42 0.44
N ASN A 129 20.09 -3.51 -0.24
CA ASN A 129 19.29 -4.08 -1.33
C ASN A 129 18.65 -5.42 -0.98
N CYS A 130 19.20 -6.15 -0.03
CA CYS A 130 18.74 -7.48 0.40
C CYS A 130 18.59 -7.58 1.93
N PRO A 131 17.95 -6.60 2.60
CA PRO A 131 17.90 -6.56 4.06
C PRO A 131 17.15 -7.75 4.67
N GLN A 132 16.14 -8.31 3.99
CA GLN A 132 15.42 -9.48 4.47
C GLN A 132 16.28 -10.73 4.31
N SER A 133 16.85 -10.96 3.12
CA SER A 133 17.72 -12.11 2.86
C SER A 133 19.00 -12.12 3.71
N CYS A 134 19.51 -10.96 4.12
CA CYS A 134 20.66 -10.86 5.02
C CYS A 134 20.30 -10.84 6.52
N GLY A 135 19.03 -11.04 6.88
CA GLY A 135 18.59 -11.07 8.27
C GLY A 135 18.81 -9.75 9.00
N VAL A 136 18.83 -8.64 8.27
CA VAL A 136 18.83 -7.28 8.82
C VAL A 136 17.44 -6.93 9.33
N CYS A 137 16.42 -7.39 8.61
CA CYS A 137 15.03 -7.20 8.95
C CYS A 137 14.32 -8.52 9.18
N ASP A 138 13.39 -8.52 10.14
CA ASP A 138 12.45 -9.60 10.41
C ASP A 138 11.04 -9.06 10.12
N GLU A 139 10.16 -9.87 9.52
CA GLU A 139 8.76 -9.51 9.25
C GLU A 139 7.97 -9.09 10.51
N GLN A 140 8.46 -9.49 11.68
CA GLN A 140 7.88 -9.19 12.99
C GLN A 140 8.37 -7.85 13.57
N LEU A 141 9.56 -7.38 13.15
CA LEU A 141 10.02 -6.03 13.47
C LEU A 141 9.46 -5.08 12.41
N GLY A 142 8.46 -4.27 12.80
CA GLY A 142 7.94 -3.21 11.93
C GLY A 142 9.06 -2.37 11.32
N CYS A 143 8.88 -1.91 10.08
CA CYS A 143 9.88 -1.11 9.41
C CYS A 143 9.72 0.36 9.81
N SER A 144 10.36 0.72 10.91
CA SER A 144 10.37 2.07 11.47
C SER A 144 11.72 2.37 12.10
N ASP A 145 12.13 3.63 12.05
CA ASP A 145 13.28 4.11 12.80
C ASP A 145 13.06 3.94 14.31
N LYS A 146 14.10 3.51 15.01
CA LYS A 146 14.09 3.26 16.45
C LYS A 146 14.76 4.37 17.25
N ASN A 147 15.39 5.33 16.56
CA ASN A 147 16.11 6.44 17.16
C ASN A 147 15.72 7.76 16.50
N ASP A 148 15.51 8.80 17.31
CA ASP A 148 15.13 10.13 16.83
C ASP A 148 16.23 10.78 15.97
N GLU A 149 17.50 10.36 16.14
CA GLU A 149 18.64 10.84 15.36
C GLU A 149 18.79 10.17 13.99
N CYS A 150 17.94 9.18 13.67
CA CYS A 150 18.05 8.41 12.43
C CYS A 150 18.07 9.30 11.18
N ALA A 151 17.23 10.34 11.15
CA ALA A 151 17.20 11.30 10.05
C ALA A 151 18.53 12.05 9.91
N ALA A 152 19.07 12.54 11.03
CA ALA A 152 20.34 13.27 11.06
C ALA A 152 21.55 12.38 10.70
N TRP A 153 21.53 11.11 11.10
CA TRP A 153 22.56 10.14 10.73
C TRP A 153 22.49 9.74 9.26
N ALA A 154 21.29 9.56 8.72
CA ALA A 154 21.09 9.30 7.30
C ALA A 154 21.61 10.47 6.44
N GLU A 155 21.30 11.71 6.81
CA GLU A 155 21.83 12.92 6.14
C GLU A 155 23.36 13.00 6.16
N LYS A 156 24.00 12.48 7.22
CA LYS A 156 25.47 12.39 7.34
C LYS A 156 26.07 11.24 6.52
N GLY A 157 25.26 10.42 5.86
CA GLY A 157 25.72 9.30 5.04
C GLY A 157 25.97 8.00 5.82
N GLU A 158 25.50 7.90 7.06
CA GLU A 158 25.69 6.70 7.90
C GLU A 158 25.04 5.45 7.29
N CYS A 159 24.00 5.59 6.48
CA CYS A 159 23.39 4.46 5.76
C CYS A 159 24.39 3.70 4.88
N HIS A 160 25.48 4.35 4.44
CA HIS A 160 26.55 3.72 3.67
C HIS A 160 27.80 3.47 4.53
N GLY A 161 28.14 4.41 5.42
CA GLY A 161 29.32 4.32 6.28
C GLY A 161 29.20 3.27 7.40
N ASN A 162 27.97 3.05 7.87
CA ASN A 162 27.63 2.14 8.96
C ASN A 162 26.35 1.35 8.63
N ALA A 163 26.32 0.80 7.42
CA ALA A 163 25.12 0.22 6.82
C ALA A 163 24.45 -0.87 7.68
N ASN A 164 25.22 -1.73 8.35
CA ASN A 164 24.64 -2.78 9.20
C ASN A 164 23.82 -2.20 10.37
N TYR A 165 24.42 -1.27 11.11
CA TYR A 165 23.76 -0.62 12.25
C TYR A 165 22.55 0.18 11.78
N MET A 166 22.76 1.02 10.77
CA MET A 166 21.72 1.90 10.25
C MET A 166 20.56 1.12 9.63
N ALA A 167 20.82 0.00 8.97
CA ALA A 167 19.76 -0.80 8.40
C ALA A 167 18.89 -1.51 9.47
N ARG A 168 19.43 -1.75 10.68
CA ARG A 168 18.69 -2.34 11.81
C ARG A 168 18.00 -1.31 12.69
N GLU A 169 18.62 -0.15 12.87
CA GLU A 169 18.15 0.91 13.78
C GLU A 169 17.35 1.99 13.07
N CYS A 170 17.72 2.30 11.83
CA CYS A 170 17.19 3.40 11.04
C CYS A 170 16.72 2.96 9.63
N PRO A 171 15.94 1.86 9.49
CA PRO A 171 15.56 1.34 8.19
C PRO A 171 14.70 2.31 7.38
N SER A 172 13.88 3.16 8.03
CA SER A 172 13.05 4.14 7.32
C SER A 172 13.90 5.30 6.81
N SER A 173 14.74 5.88 7.66
CA SER A 173 15.64 6.97 7.27
C SER A 173 16.65 6.55 6.19
N CYS A 174 17.03 5.27 6.15
CA CYS A 174 17.88 4.72 5.08
C CYS A 174 17.12 4.25 3.83
N GLY A 175 15.79 4.43 3.77
CA GLY A 175 14.97 4.09 2.61
C GLY A 175 14.79 2.59 2.38
N LEU A 176 14.98 1.76 3.42
CA LEU A 176 14.83 0.30 3.34
C LEU A 176 13.38 -0.15 3.54
N CYS A 177 12.55 0.73 4.09
CA CYS A 177 11.13 0.46 4.27
C CYS A 177 10.37 0.63 2.97
N LYS A 178 9.72 -0.45 2.53
CA LYS A 178 8.68 -0.42 1.52
C LYS A 178 7.33 -0.48 2.21
N THR A 179 6.40 0.36 1.81
CA THR A 179 5.00 0.22 2.23
C THR A 179 4.33 -0.80 1.34
N VAL A 180 3.79 -1.85 1.94
CA VAL A 180 3.16 -2.96 1.20
C VAL A 180 1.71 -3.12 1.63
N CYS A 181 0.87 -3.38 0.63
CA CYS A 181 -0.50 -3.82 0.83
C CYS A 181 -0.51 -5.31 1.20
N ILE A 182 -0.88 -5.64 2.44
CA ILE A 182 -1.00 -7.01 2.91
C ILE A 182 -2.20 -7.14 3.85
N ASP A 183 -2.78 -8.33 3.89
CA ASP A 183 -3.71 -8.68 4.95
C ASP A 183 -2.97 -8.83 6.28
N HIS A 184 -3.60 -8.37 7.35
CA HIS A 184 -3.07 -8.39 8.71
C HIS A 184 -3.62 -9.55 9.55
N ALA A 185 -4.52 -10.34 8.99
CA ALA A 185 -5.09 -11.53 9.62
C ALA A 185 -5.16 -12.71 8.64
N GLU A 186 -4.94 -13.91 9.17
CA GLU A 186 -4.95 -15.17 8.41
C GLU A 186 -6.32 -15.46 7.78
N LEU A 187 -7.40 -15.01 8.41
CA LEU A 187 -8.78 -15.28 8.00
C LEU A 187 -9.35 -14.25 7.02
N CYS A 188 -8.55 -13.29 6.55
CA CYS A 188 -9.04 -12.21 5.69
C CYS A 188 -9.75 -12.68 4.42
N LYS A 189 -9.28 -13.77 3.80
CA LYS A 189 -9.95 -14.36 2.63
C LYS A 189 -11.33 -14.94 2.96
N ALA A 190 -11.48 -15.54 4.14
CA ALA A 190 -12.74 -16.11 4.58
C ALA A 190 -13.73 -14.99 4.92
N TRP A 191 -13.30 -13.99 5.70
CA TRP A 191 -14.12 -12.83 6.04
C TRP A 191 -14.57 -12.05 4.79
N ALA A 192 -13.67 -11.87 3.81
CA ALA A 192 -14.03 -11.25 2.54
C ALA A 192 -15.09 -12.06 1.76
N ALA A 193 -14.99 -13.40 1.77
CA ALA A 193 -15.99 -14.27 1.16
C ALA A 193 -17.35 -14.24 1.89
N ASP A 194 -17.33 -13.95 3.19
CA ASP A 194 -18.52 -13.80 4.05
C ASP A 194 -19.11 -12.38 4.04
N SER A 195 -18.75 -11.54 3.05
CA SER A 195 -19.25 -10.17 2.87
C SER A 195 -18.90 -9.18 3.99
N GLU A 196 -17.85 -9.47 4.78
CA GLU A 196 -17.39 -8.54 5.83
C GLU A 196 -16.81 -7.25 5.24
N CYS A 197 -16.31 -7.26 4.00
CA CYS A 197 -15.82 -6.05 3.34
C CYS A 197 -16.92 -5.00 3.16
N GLU A 198 -18.18 -5.43 3.02
CA GLU A 198 -19.35 -4.57 2.92
C GLU A 198 -19.97 -4.26 4.28
N GLU A 199 -20.13 -5.28 5.13
CA GLU A 199 -20.83 -5.16 6.40
C GLU A 199 -19.97 -4.53 7.50
N ASN A 200 -18.64 -4.66 7.39
CA ASN A 200 -17.66 -4.26 8.40
C ASN A 200 -16.47 -3.53 7.77
N MET A 201 -16.77 -2.64 6.82
CA MET A 201 -15.80 -1.99 5.94
C MET A 201 -14.64 -1.28 6.68
N GLY A 202 -14.88 -0.57 7.78
CA GLY A 202 -13.82 0.13 8.51
C GLY A 202 -12.77 -0.84 9.07
N PHE A 203 -13.23 -1.92 9.72
CA PHE A 203 -12.36 -2.96 10.23
C PHE A 203 -11.67 -3.73 9.11
N MET A 204 -12.43 -4.13 8.10
CA MET A 204 -11.93 -4.96 7.00
C MET A 204 -10.98 -4.22 6.08
N HIS A 205 -11.20 -2.92 5.80
CA HIS A 205 -10.25 -2.15 4.99
C HIS A 205 -8.93 -1.91 5.72
N LYS A 206 -8.94 -1.86 7.06
CA LYS A 206 -7.73 -1.72 7.87
C LYS A 206 -7.01 -3.06 8.12
N THR A 207 -7.77 -4.13 8.27
CA THR A 207 -7.25 -5.45 8.68
C THR A 207 -7.02 -6.36 7.49
N CYS A 208 -7.86 -6.28 6.48
CA CYS A 208 -7.89 -7.13 5.29
C CYS A 208 -7.90 -6.32 3.97
N PRO A 209 -7.04 -5.29 3.85
CA PRO A 209 -7.04 -4.38 2.70
C PRO A 209 -6.80 -5.10 1.37
N LEU A 210 -5.97 -6.16 1.38
CA LEU A 210 -5.65 -6.93 0.19
C LEU A 210 -6.82 -7.86 -0.18
N SER A 211 -7.39 -8.58 0.78
CA SER A 211 -8.54 -9.47 0.53
C SER A 211 -9.80 -8.70 0.12
N CYS A 212 -9.99 -7.47 0.61
CA CYS A 212 -11.07 -6.59 0.18
C CYS A 212 -10.79 -5.81 -1.12
N GLY A 213 -9.61 -6.00 -1.74
CA GLY A 213 -9.26 -5.34 -3.01
C GLY A 213 -9.05 -3.83 -2.92
N ILE A 214 -8.85 -3.28 -1.71
CA ILE A 214 -8.59 -1.86 -1.47
C ILE A 214 -7.20 -1.46 -1.96
N CYS A 215 -6.28 -2.42 -2.02
CA CYS A 215 -4.97 -2.21 -2.62
C CYS A 215 -4.44 -3.51 -3.24
N ALA A 216 -3.43 -3.38 -4.08
CA ALA A 216 -2.74 -4.50 -4.70
C ALA A 216 -1.31 -4.64 -4.15
N ARG A 217 -0.76 -5.85 -4.16
CA ARG A 217 0.67 -6.06 -3.86
C ARG A 217 1.52 -5.45 -4.97
N ILE A 218 2.62 -4.83 -4.58
CA ILE A 218 3.52 -4.10 -5.49
C ILE A 218 4.49 -5.03 -6.25
N GLU A 219 4.60 -6.32 -5.91
CA GLU A 219 5.63 -7.17 -6.52
C GLU A 219 5.12 -7.95 -7.75
N GLU A 220 5.72 -7.57 -8.90
CA GLU A 220 5.84 -8.20 -10.23
C GLU A 220 4.86 -7.78 -11.35
N GLY A 221 5.23 -6.71 -12.08
CA GLY A 221 5.13 -6.74 -13.55
C GLY A 221 4.06 -5.90 -14.23
N SER A 222 4.07 -4.57 -14.06
CA SER A 222 3.76 -3.68 -15.19
C SER A 222 4.98 -3.69 -16.14
N GLY A 223 5.11 -4.75 -16.93
CA GLY A 223 6.24 -5.00 -17.82
C GLY A 223 5.80 -5.70 -19.11
N LYS A 224 5.15 -4.92 -19.97
CA LYS A 224 5.21 -4.99 -21.44
C LYS A 224 5.05 -6.37 -22.09
N ASP A 225 3.88 -6.57 -22.71
CA ASP A 225 3.85 -7.15 -24.05
C ASP A 225 4.86 -6.40 -24.97
N GLU A 226 5.46 -7.15 -25.91
CA GLU A 226 6.50 -6.80 -26.92
C GLU A 226 7.96 -6.94 -26.42
N LEU A 227 8.82 -7.84 -26.96
CA LEU A 227 8.93 -8.43 -28.31
C LEU A 227 9.03 -9.96 -28.31
#